data_AF-A0A667ZFJ2-F1
#
_entry.id   AF-A0A667ZFJ2-F1
#
_cell.length_a   1.000
_cell.length_b   1.000
_cell.length_c   1.000
_cell.angle_alpha   90.00
_cell.angle_beta   90.00
_cell.angle_gamma   90.00
#
_symmetry.space_group_name_H-M   'P 1'
#
loop_
_entity.id
_entity.type
_entity.pdbx_description
1 polymer ?
#
loop_
_entity_poly.entity_id
_entity_poly.type
_entity_poly.pdbx_seq_one_letter_code
_entity_poly.pdbx_strand_id
1 'polypeptide(L)'
;MQLSLQTFQAPSCTSKHDLTSGVAIAHVLHRIDPSWFNETWLGRIKEESGANWRLKVSNLKKILQSMLEYYHDVLGHQVSDEHLQVRLLEERNTVYMQRTCELEEELRRANAVRSQLDSYKRQAHELHTKHSAEAMKAEKWQFEYKNLHDKYDALLKEKERLITERDTLRETNDELRCAQVQQRCLSLCDDAGTEGNLAAEIMPTEFKETVVRLQSENKMLRVQEETYRQKLAEVQAQLEEAQRSKNALETQNRLNQQQIAELRSQVEELQRALQEQGSKTEDSSLLKKKLEEHLEKLHEAHSDLQKKREVIDDLEPKVDSNMAKKIDELQEILRKKDEDMKQMEERYKRYVEKARTVIKTLDHKQQPPTVTPDVQALKNQLTEKERKIQHLEYDYEKNRARHELEEKLIISAWYNMGMALHQKVAGERLGSPSPAMSFLAQQRQSTNARRGLARHQPR
;
A
#
# COMPACT_ATOMS: atom_id res chain seq x y z
N MET A 1 18.41 -32.57 -42.14
CA MET A 1 18.71 -33.26 -40.87
C MET A 1 17.98 -34.58 -40.69
N GLN A 2 16.64 -34.67 -40.81
CA GLN A 2 15.93 -35.95 -40.66
C GLN A 2 16.37 -37.04 -41.66
N LEU A 3 16.66 -36.66 -42.92
CA LEU A 3 17.11 -37.58 -43.99
C LEU A 3 18.57 -38.05 -43.86
N SER A 4 19.43 -37.34 -43.13
CA SER A 4 20.86 -37.68 -42.98
C SER A 4 21.17 -38.49 -41.72
N LEU A 5 20.30 -38.47 -40.72
CA LEU A 5 20.43 -39.26 -39.48
C LEU A 5 19.91 -40.71 -39.66
N GLN A 6 18.93 -40.92 -40.55
CA GLN A 6 18.43 -42.25 -40.90
C GLN A 6 19.47 -43.13 -41.62
N THR A 7 20.49 -42.53 -42.23
CA THR A 7 21.58 -43.23 -42.93
C THR A 7 22.54 -43.93 -41.97
N PHE A 8 22.56 -43.51 -40.69
CA PHE A 8 23.47 -44.02 -39.67
C PHE A 8 22.93 -45.18 -38.84
N GLN A 9 21.84 -45.89 -39.22
CA GLN A 9 21.25 -47.02 -38.46
C GLN A 9 21.05 -46.75 -36.94
N ALA A 10 20.89 -45.49 -36.52
CA ALA A 10 20.66 -45.13 -35.13
C ALA A 10 19.23 -45.53 -34.70
N PRO A 11 18.96 -45.80 -33.40
CA PRO A 11 17.61 -46.11 -32.93
C PRO A 11 16.60 -45.06 -33.40
N SER A 12 15.46 -45.53 -33.91
CA SER A 12 14.47 -44.83 -34.73
C SER A 12 14.17 -43.38 -34.32
N CYS A 13 14.81 -42.41 -34.99
CA CYS A 13 14.52 -40.98 -34.82
C CYS A 13 13.40 -40.57 -35.79
N THR A 14 12.13 -40.75 -35.42
CA THR A 14 11.01 -40.44 -36.31
C THR A 14 10.47 -39.02 -36.10
N SER A 15 10.64 -38.48 -34.89
CA SER A 15 10.17 -37.15 -34.49
C SER A 15 11.30 -36.26 -33.97
N LYS A 16 11.13 -34.92 -34.07
CA LYS A 16 12.02 -33.94 -33.42
C LYS A 16 12.11 -34.17 -31.90
N HIS A 17 11.07 -34.75 -31.30
CA HIS A 17 11.06 -35.11 -29.88
C HIS A 17 12.04 -36.24 -29.53
N ASP A 18 12.35 -37.14 -30.45
CA ASP A 18 13.21 -38.30 -30.20
C ASP A 18 14.69 -37.88 -30.09
N LEU A 19 15.04 -36.73 -30.68
CA LEU A 19 16.37 -36.13 -30.56
C LEU A 19 16.58 -35.41 -29.22
N THR A 20 15.50 -35.07 -28.50
CA THR A 20 15.57 -34.29 -27.25
C THR A 20 16.19 -35.06 -26.09
N SER A 21 16.28 -36.39 -26.17
CA SER A 21 16.91 -37.22 -25.14
C SER A 21 18.44 -37.24 -25.23
N GLY A 22 19.00 -36.83 -26.37
CA GLY A 22 20.43 -36.92 -26.68
C GLY A 22 20.91 -38.33 -27.06
N VAL A 23 20.15 -39.40 -26.78
CA VAL A 23 20.57 -40.80 -26.98
C VAL A 23 20.86 -41.08 -28.46
N ALA A 24 19.94 -40.71 -29.35
CA ALA A 24 20.11 -40.85 -30.78
C ALA A 24 21.37 -40.14 -31.32
N ILE A 25 21.65 -38.94 -30.80
CA ILE A 25 22.82 -38.14 -31.21
C ILE A 25 24.10 -38.83 -30.75
N ALA A 26 24.12 -39.37 -29.52
CA ALA A 26 25.28 -40.08 -28.99
C ALA A 26 25.63 -41.33 -29.82
N HIS A 27 24.63 -42.11 -30.24
CA HIS A 27 24.86 -43.27 -31.11
C HIS A 27 25.43 -42.90 -32.48
N VAL A 28 25.01 -41.76 -33.04
CA VAL A 28 25.55 -41.27 -34.31
C VAL A 28 27.00 -40.83 -34.15
N LEU A 29 27.34 -40.13 -33.06
CA LEU A 29 28.72 -39.70 -32.77
C LEU A 29 29.66 -40.88 -32.57
N HIS A 30 29.22 -41.92 -31.85
CA HIS A 30 29.98 -43.17 -31.71
C HIS A 30 30.29 -43.81 -33.06
N ARG A 31 29.37 -43.75 -34.04
CA ARG A 31 29.60 -44.28 -35.38
C ARG A 31 30.52 -43.43 -36.24
N ILE A 32 30.57 -42.12 -36.02
CA ILE A 32 31.44 -41.21 -36.77
C ILE A 32 32.90 -41.44 -36.39
N ASP A 33 33.18 -41.54 -35.09
CA ASP A 33 34.53 -41.81 -34.58
C ASP A 33 34.47 -42.69 -33.33
N PRO A 34 34.50 -44.02 -33.48
CA PRO A 34 34.47 -44.95 -32.36
C PRO A 34 35.69 -44.86 -31.45
N SER A 35 36.79 -44.27 -31.92
CA SER A 35 38.04 -44.14 -31.14
C SER A 35 37.89 -43.07 -30.06
N TRP A 36 37.24 -41.95 -30.40
CA TRP A 36 36.95 -40.85 -29.49
C TRP A 36 35.65 -41.07 -28.71
N PHE A 37 34.54 -41.25 -29.43
CA PHE A 37 33.22 -41.46 -28.85
C PHE A 37 33.01 -42.93 -28.49
N ASN A 38 33.92 -43.55 -27.75
CA ASN A 38 33.95 -44.99 -27.49
C ASN A 38 32.78 -45.51 -26.61
N GLU A 39 32.69 -46.83 -26.47
CA GLU A 39 31.66 -47.52 -25.65
C GLU A 39 31.57 -46.98 -24.21
N THR A 40 32.70 -46.61 -23.60
CA THR A 40 32.71 -46.09 -22.22
C THR A 40 32.11 -44.69 -22.12
N TRP A 41 32.24 -43.86 -23.16
CA TRP A 41 31.57 -42.57 -23.25
C TRP A 41 30.08 -42.73 -23.52
N LEU A 42 29.72 -43.59 -24.48
CA LEU A 42 28.33 -43.88 -24.83
C LEU A 42 27.53 -44.38 -23.63
N GLY A 43 28.14 -45.23 -22.79
CA GLY A 43 27.53 -45.71 -21.54
C GLY A 43 27.25 -44.63 -20.48
N ARG A 44 27.80 -43.41 -20.62
CA ARG A 44 27.50 -42.27 -19.72
C ARG A 44 26.19 -41.55 -20.10
N ILE A 45 25.67 -41.81 -21.29
CA ILE A 45 24.40 -41.27 -21.79
C ILE A 45 23.31 -42.25 -21.38
N LYS A 46 22.41 -41.81 -20.50
CA LYS A 46 21.37 -42.68 -19.94
C LYS A 46 20.10 -42.60 -20.78
N GLU A 47 19.56 -43.75 -21.14
CA GLU A 47 18.26 -43.87 -21.79
C GLU A 47 17.17 -44.13 -20.74
N GLU A 48 16.21 -43.21 -20.61
CA GLU A 48 15.02 -43.41 -19.78
C GLU A 48 13.76 -43.09 -20.58
N SER A 49 12.71 -43.90 -20.39
CA SER A 49 11.43 -43.82 -21.10
C SER A 49 10.49 -42.71 -20.60
N GLY A 50 10.96 -41.78 -19.74
CA GLY A 50 10.14 -40.79 -19.04
C GLY A 50 10.37 -39.32 -19.46
N ALA A 51 9.44 -38.44 -19.10
CA ALA A 51 9.53 -36.99 -19.28
C ALA A 51 10.47 -36.30 -18.28
N ASN A 52 11.64 -36.89 -18.02
CA ASN A 52 12.63 -36.36 -17.09
C ASN A 52 13.52 -35.31 -17.79
N TRP A 53 13.02 -34.07 -17.90
CA TRP A 53 13.70 -32.99 -18.62
C TRP A 53 15.10 -32.70 -18.07
N ARG A 54 15.34 -32.89 -16.76
CA ARG A 54 16.66 -32.70 -16.15
C ARG A 54 17.68 -33.70 -16.69
N LEU A 55 17.29 -34.96 -16.86
CA LEU A 55 18.15 -35.99 -17.44
C LEU A 55 18.44 -35.71 -18.92
N LYS A 56 17.42 -35.29 -19.68
CA LYS A 56 17.58 -34.89 -21.09
C LYS A 56 18.60 -33.76 -21.26
N VAL A 57 18.50 -32.71 -20.42
CA VAL A 57 19.47 -31.60 -20.41
C VAL A 57 20.86 -32.09 -20.01
N SER A 58 20.97 -32.99 -19.02
CA SER A 58 22.25 -33.57 -18.61
C SER A 58 22.92 -34.38 -19.73
N ASN A 59 22.18 -35.22 -20.45
CA ASN A 59 22.68 -35.97 -21.60
C ASN A 59 23.15 -35.04 -22.72
N LEU A 60 22.34 -34.04 -23.09
CA LEU A 60 22.70 -33.06 -24.12
C LEU A 60 23.94 -32.25 -23.74
N LYS A 61 24.08 -31.88 -22.46
CA LYS A 61 25.28 -31.18 -21.96
C LYS A 61 26.54 -32.03 -22.10
N LYS A 62 26.49 -33.32 -21.77
CA LYS A 62 27.62 -34.24 -21.95
C LYS A 62 27.99 -34.40 -23.44
N ILE A 63 26.98 -34.54 -24.30
CA ILE A 63 27.18 -34.64 -25.74
C ILE A 63 27.84 -33.38 -26.29
N LEU A 64 27.29 -32.21 -25.95
CA LEU A 64 27.83 -30.93 -26.37
C LEU A 64 29.29 -30.78 -25.90
N GLN A 65 29.56 -31.04 -24.62
CA GLN A 65 30.90 -30.96 -24.06
C GLN A 65 31.90 -31.87 -24.80
N SER A 66 31.57 -33.14 -25.02
CA SER A 66 32.48 -34.07 -25.72
C SER A 66 32.62 -33.78 -27.22
N MET A 67 31.61 -33.20 -27.86
CA MET A 67 31.74 -32.68 -29.23
C MET A 67 32.71 -31.49 -29.28
N LEU A 68 32.63 -30.58 -28.31
CA LEU A 68 33.51 -29.42 -28.26
C LEU A 68 34.97 -29.81 -27.99
N GLU A 69 35.19 -30.74 -27.07
CA GLU A 69 36.50 -31.36 -26.83
C GLU A 69 37.02 -32.02 -28.11
N TYR A 70 36.17 -32.75 -28.85
CA TYR A 70 36.56 -33.33 -30.15
C TYR A 70 36.95 -32.28 -31.20
N TYR A 71 36.16 -31.21 -31.33
CA TYR A 71 36.47 -30.12 -32.26
C TYR A 71 37.79 -29.42 -31.94
N HIS A 72 38.11 -29.28 -30.65
CA HIS A 72 39.35 -28.67 -30.20
C HIS A 72 40.54 -29.62 -30.35
N ASP A 73 40.46 -30.81 -29.78
CA ASP A 73 41.60 -31.73 -29.60
C ASP A 73 41.88 -32.57 -30.84
N VAL A 74 40.85 -32.95 -31.59
CA VAL A 74 40.98 -33.83 -32.77
C VAL A 74 40.95 -33.01 -34.06
N LEU A 75 40.03 -32.04 -34.16
CA LEU A 75 39.89 -31.22 -35.38
C LEU A 75 40.72 -29.93 -35.34
N GLY A 76 41.30 -29.55 -34.20
CA GLY A 76 42.19 -28.39 -34.07
C GLY A 76 41.50 -27.02 -34.25
N HIS A 77 40.17 -26.95 -34.18
CA HIS A 77 39.41 -25.72 -34.37
C HIS A 77 38.96 -25.14 -33.01
N GLN A 78 39.16 -23.84 -32.79
CA GLN A 78 38.57 -23.14 -31.63
C GLN A 78 37.10 -22.80 -31.93
N VAL A 79 36.18 -23.51 -31.30
CA VAL A 79 34.73 -23.25 -31.35
C VAL A 79 34.40 -22.11 -30.37
N SER A 80 34.84 -20.88 -30.64
CA SER A 80 34.67 -19.77 -29.70
C SER A 80 33.34 -19.03 -29.89
N ASP A 81 32.82 -18.99 -31.11
CA ASP A 81 31.71 -18.13 -31.51
C ASP A 81 30.33 -18.75 -31.22
N GLU A 82 30.17 -20.07 -31.42
CA GLU A 82 28.92 -20.76 -31.08
C GLU A 82 28.66 -20.81 -29.56
N HIS A 83 29.71 -20.86 -28.75
CA HIS A 83 29.60 -20.78 -27.30
C HIS A 83 29.06 -19.43 -26.82
N LEU A 84 29.41 -18.34 -27.50
CA LEU A 84 28.88 -17.03 -27.20
C LEU A 84 27.37 -16.99 -27.47
N GLN A 85 26.91 -17.61 -28.56
CA GLN A 85 25.49 -17.69 -28.89
C GLN A 85 24.68 -18.51 -27.88
N VAL A 86 25.23 -19.64 -27.40
CA VAL A 86 24.60 -20.44 -26.34
C VAL A 86 24.53 -19.66 -25.03
N ARG A 87 25.61 -18.98 -24.62
CA ARG A 87 25.61 -18.14 -23.40
C ARG A 87 24.60 -17.00 -23.48
N LEU A 88 24.53 -16.30 -24.62
CA LEU A 88 23.52 -15.25 -24.85
C LEU A 88 22.09 -15.80 -24.77
N LEU A 89 21.85 -17.02 -25.26
CA LEU A 89 20.54 -17.68 -25.13
C LEU A 89 20.23 -18.08 -23.69
N GLU A 90 21.21 -18.57 -22.93
CA GLU A 90 21.07 -18.89 -21.50
C GLU A 90 20.77 -17.64 -20.67
N GLU A 91 21.48 -16.55 -20.91
CA GLU A 91 21.23 -15.24 -20.28
C GLU A 91 19.83 -14.75 -20.61
N ARG A 92 19.44 -14.79 -21.89
CA ARG A 92 18.09 -14.38 -22.32
C ARG A 92 16.99 -15.24 -21.69
N ASN A 93 17.20 -16.55 -21.59
CA ASN A 93 16.26 -17.47 -20.94
C ASN A 93 16.16 -17.20 -19.44
N THR A 94 17.29 -16.91 -18.78
CA THR A 94 17.33 -16.51 -17.36
C THR A 94 16.50 -15.24 -17.12
N VAL A 95 16.66 -14.22 -17.97
CA VAL A 95 15.86 -12.98 -17.89
C VAL A 95 14.38 -13.27 -18.12
N TYR A 96 14.02 -14.12 -19.08
CA TYR A 96 12.61 -14.50 -19.29
C TYR A 96 12.02 -15.25 -18.09
N MET A 97 12.78 -16.14 -17.46
CA MET A 97 12.36 -16.85 -16.27
C MET A 97 12.14 -15.89 -15.09
N GLN A 98 13.09 -14.98 -14.84
CA GLN A 98 12.93 -13.92 -13.83
C GLN A 98 11.68 -13.08 -14.09
N ARG A 99 11.49 -12.63 -15.34
CA ARG A 99 10.31 -11.86 -15.73
C ARG A 99 9.00 -12.64 -15.52
N THR A 100 9.02 -13.94 -15.77
CA THR A 100 7.85 -14.81 -15.56
C THR A 100 7.52 -14.91 -14.07
N CYS A 101 8.53 -15.10 -13.22
CA CYS A 101 8.34 -15.12 -11.76
C CYS A 101 7.80 -13.78 -11.22
N GLU A 102 8.32 -12.65 -11.70
CA GLU A 102 7.82 -11.31 -11.33
C GLU A 102 6.34 -11.16 -11.68
N LEU A 103 5.94 -11.56 -12.89
CA LEU A 103 4.55 -11.49 -13.35
C LEU A 103 3.63 -12.42 -12.54
N GLU A 104 4.10 -13.60 -12.15
CA GLU A 104 3.35 -14.51 -11.27
C GLU A 104 3.15 -13.92 -9.88
N GLU A 105 4.15 -13.24 -9.33
CA GLU A 105 4.01 -12.54 -8.06
C GLU A 105 3.06 -11.33 -8.16
N GLU A 106 3.17 -10.54 -9.23
CA GLU A 106 2.23 -9.45 -9.51
C GLU A 106 0.80 -9.96 -9.63
N LEU A 107 0.58 -11.08 -10.33
CA LEU A 107 -0.71 -11.73 -10.43
C LEU A 107 -1.22 -12.21 -9.07
N ARG A 108 -0.34 -12.76 -8.22
CA ARG A 108 -0.68 -13.20 -6.86
C ARG A 108 -1.09 -12.00 -5.99
N ARG A 109 -0.35 -10.88 -6.06
CA ARG A 109 -0.69 -9.63 -5.35
C ARG A 109 -2.02 -9.05 -5.86
N ALA A 110 -2.22 -8.98 -7.17
CA ALA A 110 -3.46 -8.49 -7.78
C ALA A 110 -4.67 -9.34 -7.36
N ASN A 111 -4.51 -10.67 -7.28
CA ASN A 111 -5.56 -11.57 -6.81
C ASN A 111 -5.91 -11.35 -5.33
N ALA A 112 -4.92 -11.09 -4.48
CA ALA A 112 -5.18 -10.76 -3.07
C ALA A 112 -5.99 -9.45 -2.94
N VAL A 113 -5.61 -8.41 -3.67
CA VAL A 113 -6.34 -7.13 -3.70
C VAL A 113 -7.75 -7.32 -4.26
N ARG A 114 -7.92 -8.12 -5.32
CA ARG A 114 -9.25 -8.44 -5.87
C ARG A 114 -10.14 -9.14 -4.85
N SER A 115 -9.62 -10.10 -4.10
CA SER A 115 -10.37 -10.80 -3.04
C SER A 115 -10.82 -9.84 -1.94
N GLN A 116 -9.95 -8.90 -1.54
CA GLN A 116 -10.29 -7.83 -0.59
C GLN A 116 -11.35 -6.88 -1.16
N LEU A 117 -11.26 -6.50 -2.44
CA LEU A 117 -12.27 -5.66 -3.08
C LEU A 117 -13.63 -6.37 -3.11
N ASP A 118 -13.66 -7.67 -3.40
CA ASP A 118 -14.89 -8.46 -3.39
C ASP A 118 -15.51 -8.57 -1.99
N SER A 119 -14.69 -8.68 -0.93
CA SER A 119 -15.21 -8.67 0.45
C SER A 119 -15.79 -7.29 0.82
N TYR A 120 -15.10 -6.20 0.51
CA TYR A 120 -15.63 -4.85 0.74
C TYR A 120 -16.90 -4.57 -0.05
N LYS A 121 -16.99 -5.04 -1.30
CA LYS A 121 -18.19 -4.92 -2.12
C LYS A 121 -19.38 -5.66 -1.50
N ARG A 122 -19.18 -6.86 -0.93
CA ARG A 122 -20.24 -7.58 -0.20
C ARG A 122 -20.67 -6.83 1.06
N GLN A 123 -19.72 -6.37 1.87
CA GLN A 123 -20.01 -5.59 3.08
C GLN A 123 -20.82 -4.32 2.75
N ALA A 124 -20.44 -3.59 1.70
CA ALA A 124 -21.18 -2.41 1.26
C ALA A 124 -22.63 -2.75 0.85
N HIS A 125 -22.83 -3.86 0.13
CA HIS A 125 -24.16 -4.31 -0.27
C HIS A 125 -25.02 -4.74 0.93
N GLU A 126 -24.44 -5.47 1.89
CA GLU A 126 -25.12 -5.87 3.12
C GLU A 126 -25.51 -4.66 3.97
N LEU A 127 -24.61 -3.68 4.14
CA LEU A 127 -24.92 -2.44 4.86
C LEU A 127 -26.00 -1.63 4.15
N HIS A 128 -25.95 -1.53 2.82
CA HIS A 128 -26.99 -0.86 2.04
C HIS A 128 -28.36 -1.53 2.22
N THR A 129 -28.40 -2.87 2.21
CA THR A 129 -29.64 -3.64 2.43
C THR A 129 -30.18 -3.43 3.84
N LYS A 130 -29.33 -3.47 4.86
CA LYS A 130 -29.72 -3.19 6.25
C LYS A 130 -30.24 -1.77 6.42
N HIS A 131 -29.56 -0.79 5.82
CA HIS A 131 -29.98 0.61 5.88
C HIS A 131 -31.34 0.81 5.22
N SER A 132 -31.55 0.22 4.04
CA SER A 132 -32.85 0.27 3.35
C SER A 132 -33.97 -0.39 4.16
N ALA A 133 -33.69 -1.52 4.83
CA ALA A 133 -34.66 -2.19 5.68
C ALA A 133 -35.04 -1.36 6.91
N GLU A 134 -34.06 -0.72 7.57
CA GLU A 134 -34.33 0.14 8.72
C GLU A 134 -35.06 1.42 8.31
N ALA A 135 -34.74 2.00 7.15
CA ALA A 135 -35.46 3.14 6.58
C ALA A 135 -36.96 2.81 6.36
N MET A 136 -37.26 1.67 5.71
CA MET A 136 -38.63 1.19 5.53
C MET A 136 -39.37 0.98 6.87
N LYS A 137 -38.66 0.45 7.87
CA LYS A 137 -39.22 0.25 9.21
C LYS A 137 -39.51 1.58 9.90
N ALA A 138 -38.62 2.57 9.76
CA ALA A 138 -38.83 3.91 10.29
C ALA A 138 -40.04 4.59 9.65
N GLU A 139 -40.20 4.49 8.32
CA GLU A 139 -41.40 4.99 7.61
C GLU A 139 -42.69 4.34 8.11
N LYS A 140 -42.67 3.02 8.34
CA LYS A 140 -43.81 2.30 8.92
C LYS A 140 -44.17 2.84 10.31
N TRP A 141 -43.19 2.99 11.20
CA TRP A 141 -43.43 3.53 12.54
C TRP A 141 -43.89 4.99 12.50
N GLN A 142 -43.37 5.78 11.57
CA GLN A 142 -43.81 7.16 11.38
C GLN A 142 -45.28 7.23 10.95
N PHE A 143 -45.70 6.33 10.05
CA PHE A 143 -47.10 6.22 9.65
C PHE A 143 -48.00 5.78 10.82
N GLU A 144 -47.59 4.76 11.57
CA GLU A 144 -48.33 4.28 12.75
C GLU A 144 -48.45 5.34 13.83
N TYR A 145 -47.36 6.06 14.10
CA TYR A 145 -47.34 7.19 15.04
C TYR A 145 -48.32 8.27 14.60
N LYS A 146 -48.28 8.69 13.33
CA LYS A 146 -49.17 9.71 12.79
C LYS A 146 -50.64 9.29 12.93
N ASN A 147 -50.98 8.06 12.56
CA ASN A 147 -52.34 7.53 12.69
C ASN A 147 -52.81 7.50 14.16
N LEU A 148 -51.92 7.16 15.10
CA LEU A 148 -52.26 7.14 16.52
C LEU A 148 -52.40 8.56 17.09
N HIS A 149 -51.55 9.49 16.63
CA HIS A 149 -51.61 10.90 16.98
C HIS A 149 -52.91 11.53 16.48
N ASP A 150 -53.30 11.29 15.23
CA ASP A 150 -54.57 11.78 14.66
C ASP A 150 -55.78 11.27 15.47
N LYS A 151 -55.75 10.02 15.94
CA LYS A 151 -56.79 9.46 16.84
C LYS A 151 -56.79 10.13 18.21
N TYR A 152 -55.62 10.38 18.78
CA TYR A 152 -55.48 11.08 20.06
C TYR A 152 -56.04 12.51 19.96
N ASP A 153 -55.71 13.24 18.89
CA ASP A 153 -56.22 14.58 18.64
C ASP A 153 -57.74 14.60 18.45
N ALA A 154 -58.31 13.60 17.80
CA ALA A 154 -59.76 13.45 17.68
C ALA A 154 -60.43 13.25 19.06
N LEU A 155 -59.87 12.39 19.91
CA LEU A 155 -60.35 12.16 21.27
C LEU A 155 -60.18 13.40 22.17
N LEU A 156 -59.10 14.17 22.01
CA LEU A 156 -58.92 15.43 22.71
C LEU A 156 -60.02 16.43 22.37
N LYS A 157 -60.33 16.60 21.07
CA LYS A 157 -61.41 17.49 20.63
C LYS A 157 -62.78 17.04 21.15
N GLU A 158 -63.03 15.73 21.19
CA GLU A 158 -64.27 15.19 21.75
C GLU A 158 -64.37 15.43 23.26
N LYS A 159 -63.27 15.23 24.00
CA LYS A 159 -63.19 15.56 25.43
C LYS A 159 -63.48 17.04 25.66
N GLU A 160 -62.86 17.95 24.91
CA GLU A 160 -63.11 19.39 25.02
C GLU A 160 -64.57 19.72 24.72
N ARG A 161 -65.16 19.14 23.67
CA ARG A 161 -66.58 19.29 23.36
C ARG A 161 -67.46 18.84 24.53
N LEU A 162 -67.21 17.66 25.11
CA LEU A 162 -67.99 17.16 26.25
C LEU A 162 -67.84 18.05 27.49
N ILE A 163 -66.66 18.62 27.71
CA ILE A 163 -66.43 19.61 28.78
C ILE A 163 -67.32 20.83 28.55
N THR A 164 -67.31 21.39 27.34
CA THR A 164 -68.15 22.56 27.02
C THR A 164 -69.64 22.24 27.15
N GLU A 165 -70.08 21.08 26.67
CA GLU A 165 -71.48 20.63 26.81
C GLU A 165 -71.86 20.50 28.29
N ARG A 166 -71.00 19.89 29.10
CA ARG A 166 -71.20 19.79 30.56
C ARG A 166 -71.26 21.16 31.23
N ASP A 167 -70.42 22.11 30.84
CA ASP A 167 -70.44 23.48 31.39
C ASP A 167 -71.73 24.23 31.01
N THR A 168 -72.15 24.16 29.74
CA THR A 168 -73.43 24.77 29.31
C THR A 168 -74.65 24.15 29.99
N LEU A 169 -74.67 22.83 30.18
CA LEU A 169 -75.74 22.15 30.93
C LEU A 169 -75.75 22.55 32.40
N ARG A 170 -74.57 22.78 32.99
CA ARG A 170 -74.46 23.28 34.36
C ARG A 170 -75.01 24.70 34.48
N GLU A 171 -74.63 25.60 33.56
CA GLU A 171 -75.13 26.97 33.51
C GLU A 171 -76.66 27.02 33.34
N THR A 172 -77.21 26.28 32.38
CA THR A 172 -78.67 26.20 32.18
C THR A 172 -79.40 25.60 33.38
N ASN A 173 -78.81 24.62 34.09
CA ASN A 173 -79.41 24.10 35.32
C ASN A 173 -79.42 25.15 36.44
N ASP A 174 -78.34 25.92 36.57
CA ASP A 174 -78.22 26.99 37.56
C ASP A 174 -79.19 28.15 37.24
N GLU A 175 -79.36 28.52 35.96
CA GLU A 175 -80.37 29.49 35.50
C GLU A 175 -81.80 29.02 35.79
N LEU A 176 -82.12 27.75 35.50
CA LEU A 176 -83.44 27.18 35.80
C LEU A 176 -83.73 27.16 37.30
N ARG A 177 -82.73 26.85 38.13
CA ARG A 177 -82.86 26.94 39.60
C ARG A 177 -83.12 28.37 40.04
N CYS A 178 -82.42 29.36 39.47
CA CYS A 178 -82.66 30.77 39.77
C CYS A 178 -84.08 31.20 39.37
N ALA A 179 -84.55 30.82 38.18
CA ALA A 179 -85.91 31.09 37.71
C ALA A 179 -86.97 30.44 38.61
N GLN A 180 -86.76 29.19 39.05
CA GLN A 180 -87.66 28.49 39.99
C GLN A 180 -87.71 29.17 41.36
N VAL A 181 -86.57 29.61 41.88
CA VAL A 181 -86.52 30.37 43.14
C VAL A 181 -87.25 31.71 43.00
N GLN A 182 -87.04 32.43 41.89
CA GLN A 182 -87.74 33.67 41.61
C GLN A 182 -89.26 33.47 41.49
N GLN A 183 -89.70 32.41 40.79
CA GLN A 183 -91.11 32.06 40.67
C GLN A 183 -91.73 31.67 42.02
N ARG A 184 -90.99 30.91 42.85
CA ARG A 184 -91.43 30.56 44.21
C ARG A 184 -91.56 31.80 45.10
N CYS A 185 -90.63 32.75 45.01
CA CYS A 185 -90.73 34.04 45.71
C CYS A 185 -91.96 34.83 45.26
N LEU A 186 -92.22 34.94 43.96
CA LEU A 186 -93.40 35.63 43.43
C LEU A 186 -94.72 34.96 43.86
N SER A 187 -94.77 33.62 43.87
CA SER A 187 -95.95 32.87 44.31
C SER A 187 -96.22 32.97 45.82
N LEU A 188 -95.20 33.26 46.64
CA LEU A 188 -95.34 33.56 48.06
C LEU A 188 -95.75 35.02 48.31
N CYS A 189 -95.58 35.91 47.33
CA CYS A 189 -96.03 37.31 47.40
C CYS A 189 -97.51 37.51 47.01
N ASP A 190 -98.14 36.56 46.30
CA ASP A 190 -99.56 36.61 45.94
C ASP A 190 -100.51 36.14 47.07
N ASP A 191 -100.00 35.39 48.06
CA ASP A 191 -100.76 34.91 49.23
C ASP A 191 -100.39 35.66 50.54
N ALA A 192 -99.53 36.66 50.44
CA ALA A 192 -99.15 37.54 51.54
C ALA A 192 -99.43 38.99 51.15
N GLY A 193 -100.65 39.44 51.42
CA GLY A 193 -100.93 40.86 51.52
C GLY A 193 -99.96 41.50 52.50
N THR A 194 -99.19 42.48 52.02
CA THR A 194 -98.52 43.57 52.78
C THR A 194 -97.91 43.24 54.15
N GLU A 195 -97.30 42.08 54.33
CA GLU A 195 -96.53 41.80 55.55
C GLU A 195 -95.07 41.57 55.20
N GLY A 196 -94.34 42.68 55.19
CA GLY A 196 -92.90 42.64 55.33
C GLY A 196 -92.53 41.83 56.56
N ASN A 197 -91.69 40.82 56.34
CA ASN A 197 -90.70 40.35 57.29
C ASN A 197 -91.17 39.73 58.63
N LEU A 198 -92.41 39.24 58.77
CA LEU A 198 -92.88 38.61 60.01
C LEU A 198 -92.39 37.15 60.22
N ALA A 199 -92.00 36.45 59.15
CA ALA A 199 -91.39 35.10 59.24
C ALA A 199 -89.99 35.13 59.88
N ALA A 200 -89.33 36.30 59.88
CA ALA A 200 -88.08 36.51 60.58
C ALA A 200 -88.28 36.68 62.10
N GLU A 201 -89.50 36.95 62.59
CA GLU A 201 -89.75 37.35 63.97
C GLU A 201 -90.27 36.20 64.87
N ILE A 202 -90.84 35.12 64.30
CA ILE A 202 -91.44 34.00 65.05
C ILE A 202 -90.45 32.83 65.32
N MET A 203 -89.28 32.79 64.68
CA MET A 203 -88.27 31.77 64.97
C MET A 203 -87.62 32.06 66.34
N PRO A 204 -87.71 31.13 67.33
CA PRO A 204 -87.12 31.34 68.66
C PRO A 204 -85.63 31.67 68.53
N THR A 205 -85.16 32.65 69.29
CA THR A 205 -83.81 33.23 69.21
C THR A 205 -82.71 32.15 69.29
N GLU A 206 -82.93 31.13 70.11
CA GLU A 206 -82.05 29.96 70.31
C GLU A 206 -81.85 29.13 69.02
N PHE A 207 -82.89 29.01 68.18
CA PHE A 207 -82.79 28.31 66.90
C PHE A 207 -82.06 29.14 65.85
N LYS A 208 -82.25 30.47 65.84
CA LYS A 208 -81.50 31.37 64.94
C LYS A 208 -80.00 31.35 65.25
N GLU A 209 -79.65 31.42 66.54
CA GLU A 209 -78.26 31.32 66.99
C GLU A 209 -77.63 29.96 66.63
N THR A 210 -78.38 28.87 66.80
CA THR A 210 -77.92 27.52 66.42
C THR A 210 -77.70 27.40 64.91
N VAL A 211 -78.60 27.96 64.10
CA VAL A 211 -78.45 27.97 62.63
C VAL A 211 -77.24 28.80 62.21
N VAL A 212 -77.02 29.98 62.79
CA VAL A 212 -75.84 30.80 62.49
C VAL A 212 -74.55 30.09 62.90
N ARG A 213 -74.52 29.44 64.08
CA ARG A 213 -73.37 28.65 64.51
C ARG A 213 -73.09 27.50 63.55
N LEU A 214 -74.11 26.71 63.20
CA LEU A 214 -73.96 25.60 62.25
C LEU A 214 -73.56 26.09 60.85
N GLN A 215 -74.04 27.25 60.40
CA GLN A 215 -73.62 27.86 59.13
C GLN A 215 -72.15 28.29 59.18
N SER A 216 -71.69 28.86 60.29
CA SER A 216 -70.29 29.24 60.48
C SER A 216 -69.37 28.01 60.53
N GLU A 217 -69.82 26.94 61.19
CA GLU A 217 -69.13 25.65 61.24
C GLU A 217 -69.09 24.97 59.87
N ASN A 218 -70.20 24.94 59.13
CA ASN A 218 -70.25 24.38 57.78
C ASN A 218 -69.34 25.16 56.81
N LYS A 219 -69.29 26.50 56.94
CA LYS A 219 -68.35 27.34 56.19
C LYS A 219 -66.91 27.00 56.52
N MET A 220 -66.59 26.80 57.81
CA MET A 220 -65.26 26.39 58.26
C MET A 220 -64.89 25.00 57.71
N LEU A 221 -65.79 24.02 57.81
CA LEU A 221 -65.59 22.66 57.30
C LEU A 221 -65.37 22.62 55.79
N ARG A 222 -66.09 23.44 55.02
CA ARG A 222 -65.88 23.56 53.56
C ARG A 222 -64.50 24.11 53.21
N VAL A 223 -64.04 25.15 53.91
CA VAL A 223 -62.68 25.69 53.71
C VAL A 223 -61.63 24.64 54.10
N GLN A 224 -61.89 23.89 55.17
CA GLN A 224 -61.00 22.82 55.60
C GLN A 224 -60.95 21.66 54.58
N GLU A 225 -62.09 21.23 54.04
CA GLU A 225 -62.18 20.22 52.97
C GLU A 225 -61.44 20.66 51.71
N GLU A 226 -61.60 21.93 51.31
CA GLU A 226 -60.89 22.49 50.16
C GLU A 226 -59.37 22.51 50.39
N THR A 227 -58.94 22.85 51.60
CA THR A 227 -57.52 22.80 51.99
C THR A 227 -56.98 21.38 51.94
N TYR A 228 -57.76 20.38 52.36
CA TYR A 228 -57.37 18.97 52.25
C TYR A 228 -57.34 18.49 50.80
N ARG A 229 -58.29 18.91 49.94
CA ARG A 229 -58.24 18.63 48.50
C ARG A 229 -56.99 19.20 47.85
N GLN A 230 -56.63 20.44 48.18
CA GLN A 230 -55.40 21.06 47.67
C GLN A 230 -54.15 20.30 48.10
N LYS A 231 -54.06 19.92 49.38
CA LYS A 231 -52.94 19.09 49.88
C LYS A 231 -52.89 17.72 49.19
N LEU A 232 -54.04 17.08 48.96
CA LEU A 232 -54.11 15.82 48.24
C LEU A 232 -53.59 15.97 46.80
N ALA A 233 -54.02 17.01 46.09
CA ALA A 233 -53.57 17.29 44.73
C ALA A 233 -52.07 17.58 44.67
N GLU A 234 -51.52 18.31 45.64
CA GLU A 234 -50.09 18.60 45.73
C GLU A 234 -49.27 17.34 45.98
N VAL A 235 -49.68 16.48 46.92
CA VAL A 235 -49.03 15.18 47.16
C VAL A 235 -49.11 14.28 45.93
N GLN A 236 -50.23 14.30 45.21
CA GLN A 236 -50.41 13.51 44.00
C GLN A 236 -49.50 14.01 42.86
N ALA A 237 -49.36 15.33 42.70
CA ALA A 237 -48.41 15.91 41.74
C ALA A 237 -46.95 15.56 42.10
N GLN A 238 -46.59 15.59 43.39
CA GLN A 238 -45.25 15.19 43.85
C GLN A 238 -44.98 13.70 43.61
N LEU A 239 -45.99 12.85 43.81
CA LEU A 239 -45.89 11.42 43.52
C LEU A 239 -45.68 11.15 42.03
N GLU A 240 -46.43 11.82 41.16
CA GLU A 240 -46.26 11.71 39.71
C GLU A 240 -44.88 12.20 39.27
N GLU A 241 -44.39 13.31 39.82
CA GLU A 241 -43.05 13.82 39.50
C GLU A 241 -41.95 12.86 39.96
N ALA A 242 -42.08 12.30 41.17
CA ALA A 242 -41.17 11.27 41.67
C ALA A 242 -41.20 10.01 40.79
N GLN A 243 -42.37 9.61 40.30
CA GLN A 243 -42.52 8.49 39.37
C GLN A 243 -41.89 8.78 38.00
N ARG A 244 -42.08 9.99 37.44
CA ARG A 244 -41.41 10.40 36.19
C ARG A 244 -39.89 10.39 36.33
N SER A 245 -39.38 10.96 37.43
CA SER A 245 -37.95 10.97 37.75
C SER A 245 -37.39 9.55 37.91
N LYS A 246 -38.10 8.68 38.64
CA LYS A 246 -37.74 7.26 38.76
C LYS A 246 -37.67 6.57 37.40
N ASN A 247 -38.69 6.73 36.57
CA ASN A 247 -38.74 6.11 35.24
C ASN A 247 -37.59 6.62 34.35
N ALA A 248 -37.28 7.92 34.41
CA ALA A 248 -36.14 8.49 33.70
C ALA A 248 -34.81 7.86 34.17
N LEU A 249 -34.59 7.76 35.48
CA LEU A 249 -33.41 7.11 36.04
C LEU A 249 -33.32 5.62 35.69
N GLU A 250 -34.44 4.89 35.66
CA GLU A 250 -34.48 3.49 35.23
C GLU A 250 -34.10 3.34 33.75
N THR A 251 -34.62 4.21 32.88
CA THR A 251 -34.24 4.20 31.46
C THR A 251 -32.76 4.53 31.25
N GLN A 252 -32.22 5.48 32.00
CA GLN A 252 -30.81 5.83 31.96
C GLN A 252 -29.93 4.70 32.50
N ASN A 253 -30.33 4.04 33.59
CA ASN A 253 -29.63 2.87 34.11
C ASN A 253 -29.61 1.72 33.09
N ARG A 254 -30.73 1.46 32.41
CA ARG A 254 -30.79 0.45 31.35
C ARG A 254 -29.82 0.78 30.20
N LEU A 255 -29.76 2.04 29.78
CA LEU A 255 -28.83 2.48 28.73
C LEU A 255 -27.36 2.36 29.19
N ASN A 256 -27.06 2.77 30.41
CA ASN A 256 -25.72 2.62 30.98
C ASN A 256 -25.31 1.15 31.09
N GLN A 257 -26.22 0.26 31.49
CA GLN A 257 -25.97 -1.19 31.50
C GLN A 257 -25.68 -1.74 30.11
N GLN A 258 -26.40 -1.27 29.07
CA GLN A 258 -26.13 -1.63 27.68
C GLN A 258 -24.75 -1.15 27.23
N GLN A 259 -24.38 0.09 27.52
CA GLN A 259 -23.04 0.63 27.22
C GLN A 259 -21.94 -0.14 27.94
N ILE A 260 -22.14 -0.51 29.20
CA ILE A 260 -21.18 -1.34 29.96
C ILE A 260 -21.03 -2.71 29.30
N ALA A 261 -22.13 -3.34 28.85
CA ALA A 261 -22.08 -4.63 28.17
C ALA A 261 -21.35 -4.54 26.82
N GLU A 262 -21.59 -3.49 26.04
CA GLU A 262 -20.88 -3.23 24.78
C GLU A 262 -19.38 -3.00 25.01
N LEU A 263 -19.02 -2.16 25.98
CA LEU A 263 -17.61 -1.92 26.33
C LEU A 263 -16.94 -3.20 26.82
N ARG A 264 -17.62 -4.03 27.62
CA ARG A 264 -17.10 -5.35 28.03
C ARG A 264 -16.87 -6.27 26.82
N SER A 265 -17.81 -6.33 25.88
CA SER A 265 -17.64 -7.11 24.64
C SER A 265 -16.46 -6.62 23.81
N GLN A 266 -16.27 -5.30 23.69
CA GLN A 266 -15.13 -4.73 22.98
C GLN A 266 -13.80 -5.07 23.68
N VAL A 267 -13.76 -5.01 25.02
CA VAL A 267 -12.58 -5.42 25.79
C VAL A 267 -12.30 -6.91 25.60
N GLU A 268 -13.32 -7.77 25.62
CA GLU A 268 -13.17 -9.21 25.37
C GLU A 268 -12.68 -9.50 23.94
N GLU A 269 -13.19 -8.79 22.93
CA GLU A 269 -12.72 -8.91 21.55
C GLU A 269 -11.27 -8.46 21.40
N LEU A 270 -10.89 -7.33 22.02
CA LEU A 270 -9.51 -6.86 22.03
C LEU A 270 -8.58 -7.82 22.78
N GLN A 271 -9.02 -8.38 23.90
CA GLN A 271 -8.28 -9.42 24.63
C GLN A 271 -8.12 -10.69 23.78
N ARG A 272 -9.17 -11.12 23.09
CA ARG A 272 -9.12 -12.28 22.18
C ARG A 272 -8.19 -12.01 21.00
N ALA A 273 -8.26 -10.84 20.38
CA ALA A 273 -7.36 -10.43 19.31
C ALA A 273 -5.90 -10.36 19.77
N LEU A 274 -5.66 -9.86 20.99
CA LEU A 274 -4.32 -9.84 21.60
C LEU A 274 -3.82 -11.25 21.91
N GLN A 275 -4.69 -12.15 22.38
CA GLN A 275 -4.34 -13.54 22.64
C GLN A 275 -4.12 -14.35 21.35
N GLU A 276 -4.85 -14.05 20.27
CA GLU A 276 -4.61 -14.58 18.93
C GLU A 276 -3.30 -14.02 18.32
N GLN A 277 -2.92 -12.78 18.63
CA GLN A 277 -1.57 -12.30 18.33
C GLN A 277 -0.52 -13.03 19.18
N GLY A 278 -0.84 -13.35 20.43
CA GLY A 278 -0.04 -14.17 21.34
C GLY A 278 0.12 -15.63 20.89
N SER A 279 -0.86 -16.22 20.20
CA SER A 279 -0.72 -17.57 19.62
C SER A 279 0.06 -17.54 18.30
N LYS A 280 -0.03 -16.45 17.52
CA LYS A 280 0.89 -16.18 16.39
C LYS A 280 2.35 -15.97 16.84
N THR A 281 2.60 -15.74 18.13
CA THR A 281 3.97 -15.81 18.67
C THR A 281 4.55 -17.23 18.66
N GLU A 282 3.76 -18.29 18.54
CA GLU A 282 4.31 -19.64 18.27
C GLU A 282 4.87 -19.73 16.85
N ASP A 283 4.23 -19.11 15.85
CA ASP A 283 4.81 -18.94 14.51
C ASP A 283 6.02 -17.99 14.54
N SER A 284 5.99 -16.96 15.39
CA SER A 284 7.17 -16.15 15.67
C SER A 284 8.28 -16.93 16.35
N SER A 285 7.98 -17.97 17.14
CA SER A 285 8.97 -18.84 17.77
C SER A 285 9.66 -19.75 16.75
N LEU A 286 8.90 -20.25 15.76
CA LEU A 286 9.43 -20.98 14.61
C LEU A 286 10.31 -20.09 13.72
N LEU A 287 9.90 -18.84 13.47
CA LEU A 287 10.70 -17.85 12.75
C LEU A 287 11.96 -17.45 13.53
N LYS A 288 11.86 -17.30 14.85
CA LYS A 288 13.00 -16.98 15.73
C LYS A 288 13.98 -18.15 15.79
N LYS A 289 13.49 -19.39 15.85
CA LYS A 289 14.30 -20.61 15.76
C LYS A 289 15.01 -20.73 14.40
N LYS A 290 14.31 -20.42 13.30
CA LYS A 290 14.94 -20.34 11.97
C LYS A 290 15.99 -19.24 11.88
N LEU A 291 15.74 -18.08 12.48
CA LEU A 291 16.69 -16.98 12.53
C LEU A 291 17.94 -17.39 13.32
N GLU A 292 17.77 -18.09 14.43
CA GLU A 292 18.85 -18.61 15.27
C GLU A 292 19.67 -19.69 14.52
N GLU A 293 19.02 -20.62 13.82
CA GLU A 293 19.69 -21.57 12.91
C GLU A 293 20.46 -20.87 11.78
N HIS A 294 19.92 -19.78 11.22
CA HIS A 294 20.61 -19.01 10.20
C HIS A 294 21.81 -18.24 10.76
N LEU A 295 21.70 -17.70 11.98
CA LEU A 295 22.81 -17.06 12.68
C LEU A 295 23.90 -18.08 13.04
N GLU A 296 23.54 -19.30 13.43
CA GLU A 296 24.50 -20.36 13.73
C GLU A 296 25.24 -20.84 12.47
N LYS A 297 24.52 -21.05 11.36
CA LYS A 297 25.13 -21.33 10.05
C LYS A 297 26.05 -20.20 9.57
N LEU A 298 25.71 -18.95 9.88
CA LEU A 298 26.56 -17.81 9.57
C LEU A 298 27.84 -17.82 10.41
N HIS A 299 27.75 -18.15 11.70
CA HIS A 299 28.92 -18.29 12.58
C HIS A 299 29.80 -19.47 12.16
N GLU A 300 29.22 -20.62 11.80
CA GLU A 300 29.97 -21.76 11.24
C GLU A 300 30.69 -21.38 9.95
N ALA A 301 30.00 -20.73 9.02
CA ALA A 301 30.60 -20.26 7.78
C ALA A 301 31.73 -19.24 8.03
N HIS A 302 31.57 -18.35 9.02
CA HIS A 302 32.60 -17.40 9.39
C HIS A 302 33.82 -18.09 10.04
N SER A 303 33.59 -19.06 10.91
CA SER A 303 34.62 -19.91 11.52
C SER A 303 35.40 -20.70 10.46
N ASP A 304 34.69 -21.28 9.48
CA ASP A 304 35.32 -22.01 8.38
C ASP A 304 36.08 -21.09 7.43
N LEU A 305 35.59 -19.89 7.17
CA LEU A 305 36.33 -18.87 6.44
C LEU A 305 37.58 -18.43 7.19
N GLN A 306 37.52 -18.29 8.52
CA GLN A 306 38.66 -17.96 9.34
C GLN A 306 39.72 -19.07 9.32
N LYS A 307 39.32 -20.34 9.48
CA LYS A 307 40.23 -21.49 9.32
C LYS A 307 40.86 -21.55 7.93
N LYS A 308 40.08 -21.28 6.88
CA LYS A 308 40.61 -21.18 5.51
C LYS A 308 41.57 -20.00 5.37
N ARG A 309 41.33 -18.88 6.05
CA ARG A 309 42.25 -17.74 6.10
C ARG A 309 43.58 -18.11 6.75
N GLU A 310 43.53 -18.79 7.90
CA GLU A 310 44.71 -19.29 8.61
C GLU A 310 45.50 -20.29 7.75
N VAL A 311 44.82 -21.20 7.06
CA VAL A 311 45.47 -22.12 6.11
C VAL A 311 46.08 -21.38 4.91
N ILE A 312 45.43 -20.32 4.42
CA ILE A 312 46.01 -19.47 3.37
C ILE A 312 47.25 -18.76 3.90
N ASP A 313 47.22 -18.18 5.10
CA ASP A 313 48.37 -17.52 5.73
C ASP A 313 49.53 -18.50 6.00
N ASP A 314 49.24 -19.78 6.28
CA ASP A 314 50.23 -20.85 6.44
C ASP A 314 50.83 -21.31 5.09
N LEU A 315 50.05 -21.24 4.01
CA LEU A 315 50.46 -21.61 2.65
C LEU A 315 51.06 -20.44 1.87
N GLU A 316 50.81 -19.20 2.30
CA GLU A 316 51.45 -18.02 1.74
C GLU A 316 52.93 -18.03 2.19
N PRO A 317 53.90 -18.01 1.26
CA PRO A 317 55.28 -17.88 1.65
C PRO A 317 55.43 -16.56 2.39
N LYS A 318 55.65 -16.63 3.71
CA LYS A 318 55.97 -15.46 4.54
C LYS A 318 57.08 -14.72 3.83
N VAL A 319 56.78 -13.56 3.23
CA VAL A 319 57.75 -12.72 2.52
C VAL A 319 58.97 -12.62 3.43
N ASP A 320 60.04 -13.29 3.01
CA ASP A 320 61.09 -13.70 3.93
C ASP A 320 61.63 -12.47 4.66
N SER A 321 61.83 -12.58 5.97
CA SER A 321 62.60 -11.60 6.75
C SER A 321 63.95 -11.30 6.07
N ASN A 322 64.49 -12.28 5.32
CA ASN A 322 65.68 -12.10 4.49
C ASN A 322 65.48 -11.20 3.27
N MET A 323 64.32 -11.23 2.60
CA MET A 323 64.02 -10.34 1.48
C MET A 323 63.76 -8.90 1.96
N ALA A 324 63.07 -8.73 3.10
CA ALA A 324 62.93 -7.44 3.75
C ALA A 324 64.29 -6.85 4.17
N LYS A 325 65.15 -7.64 4.83
CA LYS A 325 66.52 -7.24 5.17
C LYS A 325 67.37 -6.92 3.94
N LYS A 326 67.21 -7.67 2.84
CA LYS A 326 67.91 -7.39 1.58
C LYS A 326 67.47 -6.06 0.98
N ILE A 327 66.18 -5.74 1.07
CA ILE A 327 65.62 -4.45 0.63
C ILE A 327 66.19 -3.33 1.49
N ASP A 328 66.22 -3.48 2.81
CA ASP A 328 66.78 -2.48 3.73
C ASP A 328 68.29 -2.27 3.49
N GLU A 329 69.05 -3.35 3.29
CA GLU A 329 70.48 -3.29 2.93
C GLU A 329 70.70 -2.55 1.61
N LEU A 330 69.89 -2.84 0.59
CA LEU A 330 69.96 -2.17 -0.71
C LEU A 330 69.56 -0.70 -0.60
N GLN A 331 68.56 -0.37 0.21
CA GLN A 331 68.17 1.01 0.49
C GLN A 331 69.28 1.79 1.19
N GLU A 332 69.99 1.19 2.15
CA GLU A 332 71.10 1.85 2.84
C GLU A 332 72.33 2.03 1.92
N ILE A 333 72.61 1.06 1.04
CA ILE A 333 73.63 1.20 0.00
C ILE A 333 73.26 2.33 -0.97
N LEU A 334 71.99 2.41 -1.37
CA LEU A 334 71.48 3.48 -2.23
C LEU A 334 71.65 4.85 -1.56
N ARG A 335 71.23 4.97 -0.29
CA ARG A 335 71.36 6.19 0.51
C ARG A 335 72.82 6.63 0.65
N LYS A 336 73.74 5.68 0.85
CA LYS A 336 75.18 5.97 0.90
C LYS A 336 75.71 6.44 -0.46
N LYS A 337 75.27 5.82 -1.55
CA LYS A 337 75.61 6.25 -2.92
C LYS A 337 75.06 7.63 -3.25
N ASP A 338 73.87 7.97 -2.79
CA ASP A 338 73.29 9.31 -2.93
C ASP A 338 74.07 10.35 -2.14
N GLU A 339 74.52 10.03 -0.93
CA GLU A 339 75.38 10.94 -0.14
C GLU A 339 76.77 11.10 -0.76
N ASP A 340 77.38 10.03 -1.27
CA ASP A 340 78.63 10.09 -2.03
C ASP A 340 78.45 10.90 -3.31
N MET A 341 77.33 10.74 -4.02
CA MET A 341 76.96 11.51 -5.21
C MET A 341 76.80 12.98 -4.86
N LYS A 342 76.13 13.31 -3.75
CA LYS A 342 75.99 14.68 -3.25
C LYS A 342 77.32 15.30 -2.86
N GLN A 343 78.21 14.56 -2.20
CA GLN A 343 79.57 15.03 -1.91
C GLN A 343 80.37 15.26 -3.20
N MET A 344 80.22 14.38 -4.20
CA MET A 344 80.81 14.57 -5.52
C MET A 344 80.23 15.79 -6.22
N GLU A 345 78.92 15.99 -6.18
CA GLU A 345 78.25 17.19 -6.69
C GLU A 345 78.74 18.46 -5.98
N GLU A 346 78.93 18.45 -4.66
CA GLU A 346 79.50 19.58 -3.94
C GLU A 346 80.96 19.85 -4.34
N ARG A 347 81.77 18.79 -4.54
CA ARG A 347 83.14 18.93 -5.04
C ARG A 347 83.14 19.48 -6.47
N TYR A 348 82.29 18.95 -7.35
CA TYR A 348 82.11 19.47 -8.70
C TYR A 348 81.60 20.91 -8.67
N LYS A 349 80.68 21.25 -7.78
CA LYS A 349 80.18 22.61 -7.59
C LYS A 349 81.30 23.54 -7.15
N ARG A 350 82.17 23.13 -6.23
CA ARG A 350 83.38 23.89 -5.85
C ARG A 350 84.36 24.03 -7.01
N TYR A 351 84.56 23.00 -7.84
CA TYR A 351 85.41 23.08 -9.03
C TYR A 351 84.81 24.00 -10.10
N VAL A 352 83.50 23.93 -10.31
CA VAL A 352 82.74 24.80 -11.21
C VAL A 352 82.71 26.22 -10.67
N GLU A 353 82.60 26.43 -9.36
CA GLU A 353 82.71 27.75 -8.73
C GLU A 353 84.11 28.29 -8.90
N LYS A 354 85.17 27.51 -8.62
CA LYS A 354 86.55 27.91 -8.93
C LYS A 354 86.73 28.26 -10.40
N ALA A 355 86.19 27.46 -11.31
CA ALA A 355 86.20 27.74 -12.74
C ALA A 355 85.39 28.99 -13.08
N ARG A 356 84.24 29.22 -12.43
CA ARG A 356 83.46 30.47 -12.56
C ARG A 356 84.18 31.66 -11.99
N THR A 357 84.97 31.52 -10.92
CA THR A 357 85.77 32.61 -10.36
C THR A 357 86.90 32.95 -11.31
N VAL A 358 87.56 31.93 -11.87
CA VAL A 358 88.57 32.08 -12.93
C VAL A 358 87.96 32.71 -14.18
N ILE A 359 86.80 32.23 -14.62
CA ILE A 359 86.02 32.82 -15.71
C ILE A 359 85.66 34.25 -15.33
N LYS A 360 85.12 34.56 -14.15
CA LYS A 360 84.77 35.93 -13.70
C LYS A 360 85.97 36.87 -13.62
N THR A 361 87.16 36.37 -13.31
CA THR A 361 88.42 37.13 -13.42
C THR A 361 88.87 37.31 -14.88
N LEU A 362 88.50 36.42 -15.78
CA LEU A 362 88.70 36.52 -17.23
C LEU A 362 87.59 37.35 -17.93
N ASP A 363 86.36 37.34 -17.41
CA ASP A 363 85.11 37.97 -17.89
C ASP A 363 84.97 39.40 -17.35
N HIS A 364 85.77 39.82 -16.37
CA HIS A 364 85.99 41.26 -16.11
C HIS A 364 86.60 41.98 -17.34
N LYS A 365 86.91 41.26 -18.44
CA LYS A 365 87.24 41.81 -19.76
C LYS A 365 86.13 41.70 -20.82
N GLN A 366 84.94 41.14 -20.53
CA GLN A 366 83.83 41.10 -21.49
C GLN A 366 82.46 41.29 -20.80
N GLN A 367 81.68 42.26 -21.27
CA GLN A 367 80.30 42.53 -20.84
C GLN A 367 79.28 41.94 -21.87
N PRO A 368 77.96 41.92 -21.57
CA PRO A 368 76.98 40.80 -21.57
C PRO A 368 76.35 40.51 -22.97
N PRO A 369 75.18 39.83 -23.19
CA PRO A 369 74.17 39.10 -22.36
C PRO A 369 73.68 37.75 -22.99
N THR A 370 72.64 37.07 -22.44
CA THR A 370 71.45 36.48 -23.17
C THR A 370 70.66 35.44 -22.35
N VAL A 371 69.33 35.57 -22.31
CA VAL A 371 68.37 34.53 -21.88
C VAL A 371 68.30 33.46 -22.96
N THR A 372 68.43 32.19 -22.57
CA THR A 372 68.46 31.07 -23.51
C THR A 372 67.07 30.76 -24.09
N PRO A 373 66.96 30.48 -25.40
CA PRO A 373 65.70 30.28 -26.12
C PRO A 373 64.83 29.13 -25.58
N ASP A 374 65.43 28.13 -24.95
CA ASP A 374 64.72 26.96 -24.40
C ASP A 374 63.78 27.32 -23.25
N VAL A 375 64.17 28.30 -22.43
CA VAL A 375 63.34 28.76 -21.30
C VAL A 375 62.12 29.52 -21.81
N GLN A 376 62.26 30.25 -22.92
CA GLN A 376 61.14 30.94 -23.55
C GLN A 376 60.18 29.95 -24.24
N ALA A 377 60.72 28.89 -24.85
CA ALA A 377 59.93 27.83 -25.48
C ALA A 377 59.04 27.07 -24.46
N LEU A 378 59.60 26.73 -23.29
CA LEU A 378 58.84 26.05 -22.23
C LEU A 378 57.72 26.92 -21.64
N LYS A 379 57.96 28.23 -21.47
CA LYS A 379 56.90 29.17 -21.05
C LYS A 379 55.76 29.23 -22.08
N ASN A 380 56.10 29.29 -23.36
CA ASN A 380 55.08 29.29 -24.42
C ASN A 380 54.27 27.98 -24.41
N GLN A 381 54.92 26.83 -24.24
CA GLN A 381 54.22 25.54 -24.13
C GLN A 381 53.28 25.46 -22.93
N LEU A 382 53.67 26.01 -21.77
CA LEU A 382 52.81 26.03 -20.59
C LEU A 382 51.54 26.85 -20.86
N THR A 383 51.69 28.05 -21.44
CA THR A 383 50.54 28.90 -21.78
C THR A 383 49.62 28.28 -22.84
N GLU A 384 50.17 27.48 -23.76
CA GLU A 384 49.40 26.75 -24.75
C GLU A 384 48.57 25.63 -24.10
N LYS A 385 49.16 24.91 -23.15
CA LYS A 385 48.47 23.85 -22.39
C LYS A 385 47.37 24.43 -21.50
N GLU A 386 47.63 25.55 -20.83
CA GLU A 386 46.62 26.26 -20.03
C GLU A 386 45.44 26.73 -20.89
N ARG A 387 45.70 27.28 -22.09
CA ARG A 387 44.64 27.66 -23.03
C ARG A 387 43.83 26.46 -23.52
N LYS A 388 44.51 25.32 -23.76
CA LYS A 388 43.84 24.08 -24.19
C LYS A 388 42.94 23.52 -23.09
N ILE A 389 43.36 23.58 -21.83
CA ILE A 389 42.54 23.17 -20.69
C ILE A 389 41.28 24.02 -20.61
N GLN A 390 41.41 25.35 -20.67
CA GLN A 390 40.26 26.27 -20.65
C GLN A 390 39.27 26.00 -21.80
N HIS A 391 39.78 25.68 -22.99
CA HIS A 391 38.92 25.35 -24.13
C HIS A 391 38.15 24.04 -23.92
N LEU A 392 38.82 23.00 -23.40
CA LEU A 392 38.18 21.72 -23.11
C LEU A 392 37.14 21.82 -21.99
N GLU A 393 37.40 22.62 -20.95
CA GLU A 393 36.45 22.89 -19.88
C GLU A 393 35.20 23.60 -20.41
N TYR A 394 35.37 24.60 -21.28
CA TYR A 394 34.26 25.30 -21.92
C TYR A 394 33.42 24.37 -22.80
N ASP A 395 34.05 23.53 -23.61
CA ASP A 395 33.35 22.57 -24.47
C ASP A 395 32.60 21.50 -23.65
N TYR A 396 33.20 21.06 -22.54
CA TYR A 396 32.55 20.13 -21.61
C TYR A 396 31.29 20.73 -21.00
N GLU A 397 31.36 21.97 -20.48
CA GLU A 397 30.21 22.66 -19.89
C GLU A 397 29.10 22.90 -20.92
N LYS A 398 29.47 23.30 -22.14
CA LYS A 398 28.52 23.46 -23.25
C LYS A 398 27.85 22.13 -23.63
N ASN A 399 28.58 21.03 -23.65
CA ASN A 399 28.03 19.72 -23.97
C ASN A 399 27.11 19.20 -22.86
N ARG A 400 27.48 19.44 -21.59
CA ARG A 400 26.64 19.16 -20.43
C ARG A 400 25.31 19.92 -20.50
N ALA A 401 25.34 21.22 -20.78
CA ALA A 401 24.13 22.03 -20.90
C ALA A 401 23.21 21.56 -22.05
N ARG A 402 23.79 21.08 -23.17
CA ARG A 402 23.02 20.47 -24.27
C ARG A 402 22.34 19.18 -23.85
N HIS A 403 23.07 18.27 -23.19
CA HIS A 403 22.49 17.03 -22.68
C HIS A 403 21.35 17.29 -21.69
N GLU A 404 21.51 18.23 -20.77
CA GLU A 404 20.44 18.60 -19.83
C GLU A 404 19.18 19.16 -20.53
N LEU A 405 19.37 19.91 -21.63
CA LEU A 405 18.25 20.38 -22.45
C LEU A 405 17.56 19.23 -23.21
N GLU A 406 18.34 18.32 -23.79
CA GLU A 406 17.82 17.13 -24.47
C GLU A 406 17.02 16.24 -23.52
N GLU A 407 17.52 16.00 -22.31
CA GLU A 407 16.79 15.24 -21.28
C GLU A 407 15.46 15.90 -20.93
N LYS A 408 15.42 17.23 -20.75
CA LYS A 408 14.16 17.96 -20.50
C LYS A 408 13.16 17.81 -21.65
N LEU A 409 13.64 17.87 -22.90
CA LEU A 409 12.79 17.68 -24.08
C LEU A 409 12.25 16.25 -24.15
N ILE A 410 13.08 15.24 -23.87
CA ILE A 410 12.67 13.83 -23.84
C ILE A 410 11.61 13.60 -22.77
N ILE A 411 11.83 14.11 -21.55
CA ILE A 411 10.87 14.00 -20.44
C ILE A 411 9.53 14.66 -20.81
N SER A 412 9.57 15.87 -21.37
CA SER A 412 8.35 16.57 -21.80
C SER A 412 7.61 15.84 -22.92
N ALA A 413 8.33 15.32 -23.92
CA ALA A 413 7.73 14.54 -25.00
C ALA A 413 7.07 13.25 -24.47
N TRP A 414 7.71 12.56 -23.52
CA TRP A 414 7.17 11.35 -22.92
C TRP A 414 5.92 11.62 -22.08
N TYR A 415 5.94 12.68 -21.26
CA TYR A 415 4.76 13.11 -20.50
C TYR A 415 3.57 13.46 -21.41
N ASN A 416 3.81 14.23 -22.48
CA ASN A 416 2.78 14.60 -23.45
C ASN A 416 2.22 13.38 -24.18
N MET A 417 3.08 12.43 -24.57
CA MET A 417 2.66 11.17 -25.18
C MET A 417 1.82 10.33 -24.21
N GLY A 418 2.23 10.23 -22.94
CA GLY A 418 1.47 9.55 -21.90
C GLY A 418 0.09 10.17 -21.69
N MET A 419 0.02 11.51 -21.66
CA MET A 419 -1.24 12.24 -21.55
C MET A 419 -2.18 11.98 -22.74
N ALA A 420 -1.64 11.97 -23.96
CA ALA A 420 -2.41 11.68 -25.18
C ALA A 420 -2.97 10.25 -25.18
N LEU A 421 -2.18 9.26 -24.74
CA LEU A 421 -2.64 7.88 -24.59
C LEU A 421 -3.72 7.75 -23.51
N HIS A 422 -3.55 8.42 -22.36
CA HIS A 422 -4.57 8.46 -21.31
C HIS A 422 -5.88 9.09 -21.80
N GLN A 423 -5.82 10.19 -22.55
CA GLN A 423 -6.99 10.83 -23.15
C GLN A 423 -7.67 9.92 -24.17
N LYS A 424 -6.91 9.18 -24.99
CA LYS A 424 -7.48 8.22 -25.96
C LYS A 424 -8.21 7.07 -25.26
N VAL A 425 -7.62 6.50 -24.22
CA VAL A 425 -8.25 5.43 -23.41
C VAL A 425 -9.48 5.96 -22.66
N ALA A 426 -9.44 7.18 -22.14
CA ALA A 426 -10.59 7.82 -21.50
C ALA A 426 -11.71 8.14 -22.51
N GLY A 427 -11.37 8.58 -23.72
CA GLY A 427 -12.32 8.82 -24.81
C GLY A 427 -13.00 7.54 -25.31
N GLU A 428 -12.27 6.42 -25.40
CA GLU A 428 -12.83 5.10 -25.73
C GLU A 428 -13.81 4.58 -24.65
N ARG A 429 -13.68 5.02 -23.40
CA ARG A 429 -14.60 4.68 -22.31
C ARG A 429 -15.86 5.56 -22.26
N LEU A 430 -15.84 6.74 -22.88
CA LEU A 430 -16.94 7.71 -22.91
C LEU A 430 -17.70 7.75 -24.26
N GLY A 431 -17.25 6.97 -25.25
CA GLY A 431 -17.96 6.80 -26.53
C GLY A 431 -19.17 5.88 -26.41
N SER A 432 -20.36 6.42 -26.73
CA SER A 432 -21.65 5.74 -26.89
C SER A 432 -21.54 4.34 -27.56
N PRO A 433 -22.37 3.35 -27.17
CA PRO A 433 -22.30 1.99 -27.69
C PRO A 433 -22.70 1.96 -29.17
N SER A 434 -21.71 1.98 -30.06
CA SER A 434 -21.92 1.67 -31.47
C SER A 434 -22.19 0.16 -31.60
N PRO A 435 -23.17 -0.27 -32.42
CA PRO A 435 -23.57 -1.68 -32.49
C PRO A 435 -22.38 -2.55 -32.86
N ALA A 436 -22.18 -3.61 -32.08
CA ALA A 436 -21.07 -4.55 -32.22
C ALA A 436 -20.93 -5.02 -33.68
N MET A 437 -19.92 -4.49 -34.37
CA MET A 437 -19.56 -4.90 -35.71
C MET A 437 -19.00 -6.33 -35.65
N SER A 438 -19.62 -7.25 -36.39
CA SER A 438 -19.12 -8.61 -36.58
C SER A 438 -17.65 -8.59 -37.04
N PHE A 439 -16.84 -9.55 -36.59
CA PHE A 439 -15.42 -9.73 -36.94
C PHE A 439 -15.16 -9.60 -38.46
N LEU A 440 -16.08 -10.10 -39.28
CA LEU A 440 -16.02 -10.00 -40.75
C LEU A 440 -16.21 -8.56 -41.27
N ALA A 441 -16.96 -7.72 -40.57
CA ALA A 441 -17.10 -6.30 -40.91
C ALA A 441 -15.83 -5.51 -40.56
N GLN A 442 -15.20 -5.84 -39.43
CA GLN A 442 -13.92 -5.24 -39.02
C GLN A 442 -12.76 -5.66 -39.96
N GLN A 443 -12.78 -6.91 -40.44
CA GLN A 443 -11.81 -7.40 -41.44
C GLN A 443 -12.03 -6.75 -42.82
N ARG A 444 -13.27 -6.44 -43.20
CA ARG A 444 -13.58 -5.71 -44.44
C ARG A 444 -13.12 -4.26 -44.42
N GLN A 445 -13.22 -3.57 -43.28
CA GLN A 445 -12.75 -2.19 -43.16
C GLN A 445 -11.22 -2.09 -43.17
N SER A 446 -10.52 -2.97 -42.45
CA SER A 446 -9.06 -3.00 -42.43
C SER A 446 -8.44 -3.38 -43.78
N THR A 447 -9.10 -4.25 -44.56
CA THR A 447 -8.68 -4.55 -45.94
C THR A 447 -9.00 -3.42 -46.92
N ASN A 448 -10.15 -2.74 -46.78
CA ASN A 448 -10.49 -1.57 -47.60
C ASN A 448 -9.60 -0.35 -47.31
N ALA A 449 -9.23 -0.10 -46.04
CA ALA A 449 -8.31 0.97 -45.67
C ALA A 449 -6.92 0.78 -46.28
N ARG A 450 -6.44 -0.47 -46.37
CA ARG A 450 -5.17 -0.81 -47.04
C ARG A 450 -5.25 -0.69 -48.56
N ARG A 451 -6.40 -0.97 -49.19
CA ARG A 451 -6.61 -0.76 -50.64
C ARG A 451 -6.73 0.72 -51.02
N GLY A 452 -7.28 1.57 -50.15
CA GLY A 452 -7.42 3.01 -50.40
C GLY A 452 -6.08 3.74 -50.52
N LEU A 453 -5.04 3.29 -49.80
CA LEU A 453 -3.70 3.87 -49.85
C LEU A 453 -2.89 3.51 -51.11
N ALA A 454 -3.33 2.50 -51.88
CA ALA A 454 -2.59 2.02 -53.06
C ALA A 454 -3.09 2.60 -54.40
N ARG A 455 -4.06 3.53 -54.38
CA ARG A 455 -4.68 4.04 -55.61
C ARG A 455 -4.72 5.58 -55.66
N HIS A 456 -3.55 6.20 -55.66
CA HIS A 456 -3.37 7.53 -56.23
C HIS A 456 -1.98 7.68 -56.85
N GLN A 457 -1.85 7.24 -58.09
CA GLN A 457 -1.03 7.91 -59.09
C GLN A 457 -1.67 7.69 -60.46
N PRO A 458 -2.06 8.78 -61.13
CA PRO A 458 -1.76 8.86 -62.56
C PRO A 458 -1.03 10.17 -62.88
N ARG A 459 0.06 9.98 -63.64
CA ARG A 459 0.73 10.86 -64.59
C ARG A 459 0.90 12.34 -64.28
#